data_AF-Q9TWG0-F1
#
_entry.id   AF-Q9TWG0-F1
#
_cell.length_a   1.000
_cell.length_b   1.000
_cell.length_c   1.000
_cell.angle_alpha   90.00
_cell.angle_beta   90.00
_cell.angle_gamma   90.00
#
_symmetry.space_group_name_H-M   'P 1'
#
loop_
_entity.id
_entity.type
_entity.pdbx_description
1 polymer ?
#
loop_
_entity_poly.entity_id
_entity_poly.type
_entity_poly.pdbx_seq_one_letter_code
_entity_poly.pdbx_strand_id
1 'polypeptide(L)' 'INKDCLLPMDVGRCRASHPRYYYNSSSKRCEKFIYGGCRGNANNFHTLEECEKVCGVR' A
#
# COMPACT_ATOMS: atom_id res chain seq x y z
N ILE A 1 8.34 2.89 -13.06
CA ILE A 1 7.55 3.14 -11.81
C ILE A 1 6.10 2.75 -12.06
N ASN A 2 5.55 1.79 -11.28
CA ASN A 2 4.11 1.52 -11.30
C ASN A 2 3.37 2.76 -10.76
N LYS A 3 2.34 3.23 -11.47
CA LYS A 3 1.52 4.39 -11.11
C LYS A 3 0.78 4.18 -9.78
N ASP A 4 0.44 2.93 -9.44
CA ASP A 4 -0.23 2.61 -8.18
C ASP A 4 0.61 3.02 -6.98
N CYS A 5 1.94 2.90 -7.07
CA CYS A 5 2.88 3.29 -6.01
C CYS A 5 2.92 4.80 -5.74
N LEU A 6 2.27 5.63 -6.57
CA LEU A 6 2.16 7.07 -6.38
C LEU A 6 0.84 7.47 -5.70
N LEU A 7 -0.10 6.53 -5.54
CA LEU A 7 -1.36 6.78 -4.85
C LEU A 7 -1.11 6.93 -3.34
N PRO A 8 -1.90 7.77 -2.64
CA PRO A 8 -1.78 7.91 -1.19
C PRO A 8 -2.17 6.60 -0.48
N MET A 9 -1.72 6.42 0.77
CA MET A 9 -2.27 5.37 1.64
C MET A 9 -3.77 5.60 1.84
N ASP A 10 -4.57 4.54 1.69
CA ASP A 10 -6.03 4.61 1.81
C ASP A 10 -6.59 3.44 2.63
N VAL A 11 -7.07 3.77 3.83
CA VAL A 11 -7.73 2.82 4.75
C VAL A 11 -9.07 2.35 4.17
N GLY A 12 -9.71 3.13 3.30
CA GLY A 12 -11.05 2.85 2.81
C GLY A 12 -12.15 3.16 3.82
N ARG A 13 -13.38 2.71 3.52
CA ARG A 13 -14.61 3.08 4.28
C ARG A 13 -15.09 2.02 5.26
N CYS A 14 -14.64 0.79 5.11
CA CYS A 14 -15.01 -0.31 5.99
C CYS A 14 -14.20 -0.28 7.29
N ARG A 15 -14.66 -1.04 8.29
CA ARG A 15 -14.10 -1.05 9.66
C ARG A 15 -13.48 -2.41 10.05
N ALA A 16 -13.03 -3.19 9.07
CA ALA A 16 -12.21 -4.36 9.34
C ALA A 16 -10.77 -3.93 9.68
N SER A 17 -9.97 -4.85 10.20
CA SER A 17 -8.55 -4.60 10.48
C SER A 17 -7.71 -5.60 9.70
N HIS A 18 -7.21 -5.17 8.53
CA HIS A 18 -6.32 -5.97 7.71
C HIS A 18 -4.94 -5.32 7.65
N PRO A 19 -3.89 -5.94 8.24
CA PRO A 19 -2.52 -5.51 8.02
C PRO A 19 -2.19 -5.57 6.53
N ARG A 20 -1.73 -4.46 5.98
CA ARG A 20 -1.34 -4.30 4.57
C ARG A 20 -0.08 -3.46 4.48
N TYR A 21 0.50 -3.41 3.28
CA TYR A 21 1.65 -2.58 2.95
C TYR A 21 1.29 -1.60 1.85
N TYR A 22 1.84 -0.40 1.92
CA TYR A 22 1.75 0.60 0.86
C TYR A 22 3.14 1.18 0.61
N TYR A 23 3.41 1.63 -0.61
CA TYR A 23 4.64 2.34 -0.91
C TYR A 23 4.51 3.81 -0.54
N ASN A 24 5.37 4.28 0.36
CA ASN A 24 5.50 5.68 0.72
C ASN A 24 6.57 6.33 -0.17
N SER A 25 6.14 7.17 -1.11
CA SER A 25 7.03 7.84 -2.06
C SER A 25 7.96 8.89 -1.42
N SER A 26 7.57 9.43 -0.26
CA SER A 26 8.39 10.39 0.49
C SER A 26 9.57 9.71 1.21
N SER A 27 9.32 8.59 1.88
CA SER A 27 10.38 7.79 2.53
C SER A 27 11.10 6.85 1.55
N LYS A 28 10.51 6.63 0.36
CA LYS A 28 10.94 5.68 -0.68
C LYS A 28 10.99 4.23 -0.18
N ARG A 29 10.00 3.84 0.64
CA ARG A 29 9.94 2.52 1.29
C ARG A 29 8.51 2.02 1.35
N CYS A 30 8.37 0.70 1.40
CA CYS A 30 7.10 0.06 1.74
C CYS A 30 6.88 0.11 3.26
N GLU A 31 5.71 0.60 3.67
CA GLU A 31 5.33 0.82 5.06
C GLU A 31 4.04 0.07 5.38
N LYS A 32 3.90 -0.37 6.64
CA LYS A 32 2.69 -1.05 7.12
C LYS A 32 1.56 -0.06 7.36
N PHE A 33 0.34 -0.46 7.08
CA PHE A 33 -0.88 0.23 7.49
C PHE A 33 -2.01 -0.76 7.77
N ILE A 34 -3.11 -0.28 8.36
CA ILE A 34 -4.32 -1.08 8.56
C ILE A 34 -5.34 -0.69 7.50
N TYR A 35 -5.67 -1.64 6.63
CA TYR A 35 -6.71 -1.50 5.65
C TYR A 35 -8.07 -1.88 6.24
N GLY A 36 -9.06 -1.01 6.05
CA GLY A 36 -10.43 -1.17 6.52
C GLY A 36 -11.22 -2.29 5.84
N GLY A 37 -10.69 -2.87 4.76
CA GLY A 37 -11.24 -4.05 4.08
C GLY A 37 -12.07 -3.74 2.84
N CYS A 38 -12.44 -2.49 2.58
CA CYS A 38 -13.13 -2.11 1.35
C CYS A 38 -12.84 -0.68 0.92
N ARG A 39 -12.97 -0.42 -0.39
CA ARG A 39 -12.89 0.93 -1.00
C ARG A 39 -11.55 1.65 -0.75
N GLY A 40 -10.46 0.91 -0.54
CA GLY A 40 -9.11 1.47 -0.66
C GLY A 40 -8.69 1.58 -2.13
N ASN A 41 -7.43 1.96 -2.35
CA ASN A 41 -6.85 2.06 -3.68
C ASN A 41 -5.80 0.96 -3.95
N ALA A 42 -5.13 1.03 -5.11
CA ALA A 42 -4.18 0.02 -5.57
C ALA A 42 -2.82 0.03 -4.86
N ASN A 43 -2.48 1.07 -4.09
CA ASN A 43 -1.29 1.09 -3.24
C ASN A 43 -1.54 0.30 -1.95
N ASN A 44 -1.84 -0.99 -2.10
CA ASN A 44 -2.32 -1.86 -1.04
C ASN A 44 -1.92 -3.31 -1.33
N PHE A 45 -0.86 -3.76 -0.67
CA PHE A 45 -0.22 -5.06 -0.87
C PHE A 45 -0.37 -5.94 0.37
N HIS A 46 -0.42 -7.25 0.16
CA HIS A 46 -0.58 -8.23 1.24
C HIS A 46 0.71 -8.50 2.01
N THR A 47 1.87 -8.41 1.33
CA THR A 47 3.18 -8.62 1.95
C THR A 47 4.15 -7.48 1.63
N LEU A 48 5.23 -7.41 2.41
CA LEU A 48 6.29 -6.43 2.18
C LEU A 48 6.99 -6.70 0.84
N GLU A 49 7.27 -7.98 0.57
CA GLU A 49 7.97 -8.43 -0.64
C GLU A 49 7.15 -8.12 -1.91
N GLU A 50 5.83 -8.24 -1.85
CA GLU A 50 4.94 -7.86 -2.95
C GLU A 50 5.06 -6.35 -3.24
N CYS A 51 4.95 -5.53 -2.19
CA CYS A 51 5.10 -4.08 -2.31
C CYS A 51 6.48 -3.70 -2.88
N GLU A 52 7.56 -4.28 -2.36
CA GLU A 52 8.92 -3.99 -2.81
C GLU A 52 9.17 -4.48 -4.24
N LYS A 53 8.62 -5.62 -4.62
CA LYS A 53 8.71 -6.12 -6.00
C LYS A 53 8.00 -5.20 -6.99
N VAL A 54 6.84 -4.65 -6.61
CA VAL A 54 6.03 -3.79 -7.48
C VAL A 54 6.56 -2.34 -7.51
N CYS A 55 7.03 -1.82 -6.38
CA CYS A 55 7.35 -0.40 -6.20
C CYS A 55 8.83 -0.10 -5.96
N GLY A 56 9.63 -1.09 -5.57
CA GLY A 56 11.04 -0.93 -5.20
C GLY A 56 12.03 -0.98 -6.38
N VAL A 57 11.61 -1.49 -7.55
CA VAL A 57 12.44 -1.49 -8.76
C VAL A 57 12.39 -0.09 -9.39
N ARG A 58 13.56 0.57 -9.45
CA ARG A 58 13.71 1.94 -9.96
C ARG A 58 13.89 1.98 -11.47
#